data_AF-A0A6B3GKV8-F1
#
_entry.id   AF-A0A6B3GKV8-F1
#
_cell.length_a   1.000
_cell.length_b   1.000
_cell.length_c   1.000
_cell.angle_alpha   90.00
_cell.angle_beta   90.00
_cell.angle_gamma   90.00
#
_symmetry.space_group_name_H-M   'P 1'
#
loop_
_entity.id
_entity.type
_entity.pdbx_description
1 polymer ?
#
loop_
_entity_poly.entity_id
_entity_poly.type
_entity_poly.pdbx_seq_one_letter_code
_entity_poly.pdbx_strand_id
1 'polypeptide(L)'
;QLLAMGTQTISSAALRAVTPGAVAKTQLVVVDAVGASRHLRPLVNVTDASGQEGRAALEHLLDRAASGLVTAQETAELAIRLARLIPTLSDVDGAEIRKLAGQPLQELVTRLLDSVDSDHQASLRRAGGKRAVDNERRTALYPLTEEPELQEALLNLYDRPAPMLVTASERRR
;
A
#
# COMPACT_ATOMS: atom_id res chain seq x y z
N GLN A 1 15.97 -10.61 -2.93
CA GLN A 1 17.13 -9.77 -3.32
C GLN A 1 16.68 -8.33 -3.33
N LEU A 2 17.43 -7.42 -2.68
CA LEU A 2 16.99 -6.04 -2.49
C LEU A 2 17.34 -5.18 -3.72
N LEU A 3 16.32 -4.78 -4.48
CA LEU A 3 16.45 -3.93 -5.68
C LEU A 3 16.62 -2.43 -5.37
N ALA A 4 16.45 -2.01 -4.11
CA ALA A 4 16.45 -0.61 -3.67
C ALA A 4 17.52 -0.28 -2.60
N MET A 5 18.50 -1.17 -2.41
CA MET A 5 19.65 -0.89 -1.53
C MET A 5 20.40 0.34 -2.05
N GLY A 6 20.65 1.31 -1.16
CA GLY A 6 21.36 2.55 -1.49
C GLY A 6 20.48 3.73 -1.89
N THR A 7 19.15 3.58 -1.86
CA THR A 7 18.27 4.75 -1.99
C THR A 7 18.34 5.60 -0.72
N GLN A 8 18.65 6.89 -0.86
CA GLN A 8 18.67 7.84 0.24
C GLN A 8 17.35 8.60 0.35
N THR A 9 16.94 8.88 1.58
CA THR A 9 15.85 9.82 1.84
C THR A 9 16.33 11.24 1.48
N ILE A 10 15.57 11.95 0.67
CA ILE A 10 15.85 13.34 0.28
C ILE A 10 14.69 14.22 0.75
N SER A 11 14.99 15.35 1.37
CA SER A 11 13.97 16.32 1.79
C SER A 11 13.41 17.05 0.56
N SER A 12 12.16 17.51 0.64
CA SER A 12 11.56 18.30 -0.44
C SER A 12 12.31 19.60 -0.75
N ALA A 13 13.04 20.15 0.23
CA ALA A 13 13.91 21.30 0.02
C ALA A 13 15.17 20.92 -0.76
N ALA A 14 15.84 19.83 -0.39
CA ALA A 14 17.02 19.33 -1.08
C ALA A 14 16.70 18.89 -2.52
N LEU A 15 15.54 18.25 -2.73
CA LEU A 15 15.07 17.88 -4.08
C LEU A 15 14.85 19.13 -4.94
N ARG A 16 14.18 20.16 -4.41
CA ARG A 16 13.97 21.43 -5.13
C ARG A 16 15.25 22.15 -5.51
N ALA A 17 16.26 22.07 -4.65
CA ALA A 17 17.55 22.72 -4.90
C ALA A 17 18.26 22.15 -6.15
N VAL A 18 18.10 20.85 -6.42
CA VAL A 18 18.73 20.16 -7.56
C VAL A 18 17.77 19.93 -8.73
N THR A 19 16.47 20.13 -8.52
CA THR A 19 15.43 19.98 -9.54
C THR A 19 14.39 21.09 -9.36
N PRO A 20 14.65 22.29 -9.92
CA PRO A 20 13.72 23.41 -9.84
C PRO A 20 12.35 23.02 -10.40
N GLY A 21 11.29 23.21 -9.60
CA GLY A 21 9.91 22.82 -9.95
C GLY A 21 9.44 21.49 -9.37
N ALA A 22 10.34 20.65 -8.84
CA ALA A 22 9.92 19.45 -8.10
C ALA A 22 9.23 19.85 -6.79
N VAL A 23 8.16 19.16 -6.39
CA VAL A 23 7.45 19.47 -5.13
C VAL A 23 7.89 18.54 -3.99
N ALA A 24 7.91 17.23 -4.25
CA ALA A 24 8.32 16.20 -3.30
C ALA A 24 8.69 14.91 -4.06
N LYS A 25 9.44 14.02 -3.40
CA LYS A 25 9.65 12.65 -3.90
C LYS A 25 8.38 11.84 -3.64
N THR A 26 7.63 11.54 -4.70
CA THR A 26 6.35 10.82 -4.61
C THR A 26 6.49 9.34 -4.93
N GLN A 27 7.51 8.96 -5.70
CA GLN A 27 7.69 7.59 -6.19
C GLN A 27 9.18 7.21 -6.26
N LEU A 28 9.44 5.90 -6.17
CA LEU A 28 10.71 5.28 -6.51
C LEU A 28 10.45 4.30 -7.65
N VAL A 29 11.10 4.51 -8.80
CA VAL A 29 11.01 3.62 -9.95
C VAL A 29 12.31 2.83 -10.07
N VAL A 30 12.20 1.50 -10.06
CA VAL A 30 13.32 0.61 -10.37
C VAL A 30 13.16 0.17 -11.82
N VAL A 31 14.15 0.48 -12.65
CA VAL A 31 14.18 0.07 -14.06
C VAL A 31 15.19 -1.06 -14.22
N ASP A 32 14.70 -2.25 -14.59
CA ASP A 32 15.57 -3.36 -14.99
C ASP A 32 15.80 -3.30 -16.51
N ALA A 33 16.91 -2.69 -16.91
CA ALA A 33 17.23 -2.48 -18.32
C ALA A 33 17.68 -3.78 -19.05
N VAL A 34 18.09 -4.82 -18.32
CA VAL A 34 18.71 -6.03 -18.90
C VAL A 34 17.91 -7.31 -18.63
N GLY A 35 16.89 -7.25 -17.77
CA GLY A 35 16.08 -8.41 -17.42
C GLY A 35 16.72 -9.29 -16.34
N ALA A 36 17.61 -8.75 -15.50
CA ALA A 36 18.20 -9.47 -14.39
C ALA A 36 17.18 -9.77 -13.27
N SER A 37 16.07 -9.04 -13.22
CA SER A 37 14.97 -9.22 -12.26
C SER A 37 13.93 -10.24 -12.71
N ARG A 38 14.08 -10.92 -13.86
CA ARG A 38 13.12 -11.92 -14.36
C ARG A 38 12.91 -13.09 -13.40
N HIS A 39 13.93 -13.43 -12.60
CA HIS A 39 13.86 -14.48 -11.60
C HIS A 39 13.38 -13.96 -10.22
N LEU A 40 13.22 -12.65 -10.08
CA LEU A 40 12.67 -12.04 -8.88
C LEU A 40 11.14 -12.08 -8.97
N ARG A 41 10.49 -12.12 -7.81
CA ARG A 41 9.02 -11.94 -7.78
C ARG A 41 8.69 -10.60 -8.44
N PRO A 42 7.64 -10.53 -9.28
CA PRO A 42 7.21 -9.29 -9.87
C PRO A 42 7.05 -8.24 -8.77
N LEU A 43 7.72 -7.10 -8.93
CA LEU A 43 7.43 -5.95 -8.10
C LEU A 43 5.99 -5.55 -8.40
N VAL A 44 5.16 -5.47 -7.36
CA VAL A 44 3.83 -4.92 -7.52
C VAL A 44 3.99 -3.44 -7.87
N ASN A 45 3.61 -3.10 -9.11
CA ASN A 45 3.59 -1.73 -9.57
C ASN A 45 2.17 -1.19 -9.50
N VAL A 46 1.91 -0.35 -8.52
CA VAL A 46 0.64 0.37 -8.38
C VAL A 46 0.91 1.82 -8.77
N THR A 47 0.46 2.25 -9.95
CA THR A 47 0.61 3.65 -10.41
C THR A 47 -0.68 4.46 -10.22
N ASP A 48 -1.79 3.76 -10.08
CA ASP A 48 -3.19 4.17 -10.04
C ASP A 48 -3.74 4.19 -8.60
N ALA A 49 -3.18 5.02 -7.72
CA ALA A 49 -3.65 5.12 -6.32
C ALA A 49 -4.85 6.06 -6.11
N SER A 50 -5.56 6.42 -7.18
CA SER A 50 -6.75 7.28 -7.19
C SER A 50 -7.49 7.12 -8.50
N GLY A 51 -8.75 7.59 -8.57
CA GLY A 51 -9.56 7.56 -9.78
C GLY A 51 -10.21 6.19 -10.04
N GLN A 52 -11.01 6.14 -11.11
CA GLN A 52 -11.90 5.00 -11.39
C GLN A 52 -11.16 3.68 -11.62
N GLU A 53 -10.03 3.70 -12.35
CA GLU A 53 -9.21 2.50 -12.57
C GLU A 53 -8.62 1.97 -11.26
N GLY A 54 -8.05 2.88 -10.45
CA GLY A 54 -7.50 2.54 -9.13
C GLY A 54 -8.54 1.98 -8.18
N ARG A 55 -9.75 2.56 -8.20
CA ARG A 55 -10.90 2.10 -7.42
C ARG A 55 -11.31 0.68 -7.83
N ALA A 56 -11.54 0.44 -9.12
CA ALA A 56 -11.95 -0.87 -9.62
C ALA A 56 -10.92 -1.97 -9.29
N ALA A 57 -9.62 -1.63 -9.34
CA ALA A 57 -8.58 -2.56 -8.96
C ALA A 57 -8.54 -2.82 -7.44
N LEU A 58 -8.75 -1.81 -6.60
CA LEU A 58 -8.88 -2.01 -5.15
C LEU A 58 -10.10 -2.90 -4.82
N GLU A 59 -11.25 -2.60 -5.42
CA GLU A 59 -12.50 -3.36 -5.25
C GLU A 59 -12.31 -4.83 -5.62
N HIS A 60 -11.71 -5.11 -6.78
CA HIS A 60 -11.39 -6.47 -7.18
C HIS A 60 -10.48 -7.21 -6.18
N LEU A 61 -9.49 -6.52 -5.59
CA LEU A 61 -8.61 -7.15 -4.59
C LEU A 61 -9.33 -7.43 -3.27
N LEU A 62 -10.26 -6.56 -2.85
CA LEU A 62 -11.11 -6.76 -1.67
C LEU A 62 -12.07 -7.95 -1.88
N ASP A 63 -12.69 -8.06 -3.05
CA ASP A 63 -13.55 -9.21 -3.41
C ASP A 63 -12.78 -10.53 -3.42
N ARG A 64 -11.55 -10.51 -3.95
CA ARG A 64 -10.66 -11.68 -3.90
C ARG A 64 -10.25 -12.05 -2.48
N ALA A 65 -10.06 -11.06 -1.60
CA ALA A 65 -9.78 -11.31 -0.20
C ALA A 65 -10.99 -11.93 0.51
N ALA A 66 -12.18 -11.37 0.32
CA ALA A 66 -13.42 -11.86 0.90
C ALA A 66 -13.77 -13.29 0.44
N SER A 67 -13.51 -13.62 -0.83
CA SER A 67 -13.69 -14.98 -1.36
C SER A 67 -12.62 -15.98 -0.91
N GLY A 68 -11.57 -15.54 -0.20
CA GLY A 68 -10.46 -16.39 0.22
C GLY A 68 -9.53 -16.84 -0.90
N LEU A 69 -9.69 -16.29 -2.12
CA LEU A 69 -8.91 -16.63 -3.32
C LEU A 69 -7.73 -15.69 -3.56
N VAL A 70 -7.57 -14.65 -2.73
CA VAL A 70 -6.43 -13.74 -2.83
C VAL A 70 -5.10 -14.49 -2.70
N THR A 71 -4.14 -14.15 -3.54
CA THR A 71 -2.78 -14.71 -3.52
C THR A 71 -1.85 -13.85 -2.67
N ALA A 72 -0.67 -14.36 -2.31
CA ALA A 72 0.33 -13.55 -1.60
C ALA A 72 0.77 -12.30 -2.40
N GLN A 73 0.81 -12.39 -3.73
CA GLN A 73 1.13 -11.25 -4.59
C GLN A 73 0.02 -10.20 -4.56
N GLU A 74 -1.24 -10.62 -4.62
CA GLU A 74 -2.39 -9.73 -4.53
C GLU A 74 -2.55 -9.12 -3.12
N THR A 75 -2.21 -9.86 -2.06
CA THR A 75 -2.12 -9.32 -0.71
C THR A 75 -1.05 -8.23 -0.61
N ALA A 76 0.11 -8.42 -1.25
CA ALA A 76 1.14 -7.38 -1.36
C ALA A 76 0.63 -6.17 -2.15
N GLU A 77 -0.11 -6.40 -3.25
CA GLU A 77 -0.71 -5.34 -4.04
C GLU A 77 -1.71 -4.50 -3.24
N LEU A 78 -2.62 -5.18 -2.54
CA LEU A 78 -3.58 -4.57 -1.65
C LEU A 78 -2.88 -3.70 -0.61
N ALA A 79 -1.84 -4.23 0.05
CA ALA A 79 -1.06 -3.48 1.04
C ALA A 79 -0.43 -2.20 0.44
N ILE A 80 0.14 -2.28 -0.76
CA ILE A 80 0.76 -1.14 -1.44
C ILE A 80 -0.28 -0.10 -1.85
N ARG A 81 -1.45 -0.52 -2.35
CA ARG A 81 -2.58 0.37 -2.67
C ARG A 81 -3.02 1.14 -1.43
N LEU A 82 -3.26 0.44 -0.33
CA LEU A 82 -3.62 1.06 0.96
C LEU A 82 -2.52 1.98 1.50
N ALA A 83 -1.25 1.60 1.33
CA ALA A 83 -0.12 2.43 1.75
C ALA A 83 -0.11 3.79 1.05
N ARG A 84 -0.55 3.85 -0.21
CA ARG A 84 -0.61 5.08 -0.99
C ARG A 84 -1.77 6.01 -0.61
N LEU A 85 -2.78 5.49 0.08
CA LEU A 85 -3.86 6.30 0.65
C LEU A 85 -3.44 7.02 1.93
N ILE A 86 -2.48 6.48 2.69
CA ILE A 86 -2.06 7.04 3.98
C ILE A 86 -1.74 8.55 3.91
N PRO A 87 -0.95 9.06 2.93
CA PRO A 87 -0.62 10.47 2.86
C PRO A 87 -1.79 11.37 2.44
N THR A 88 -2.89 10.80 1.93
CA THR A 88 -4.07 11.53 1.47
C THR A 88 -5.19 11.57 2.51
N LEU A 89 -5.04 10.85 3.63
CA LEU A 89 -6.03 10.83 4.70
C LEU A 89 -6.10 12.20 5.39
N SER A 90 -7.31 12.73 5.56
CA SER A 90 -7.55 13.76 6.57
C SER A 90 -7.54 13.15 7.97
N ASP A 91 -7.48 14.00 9.01
CA ASP A 91 -7.60 13.54 10.40
C ASP A 91 -8.93 12.82 10.65
N VAL A 92 -10.00 13.26 9.97
CA VAL A 92 -11.34 12.65 10.06
C VAL A 92 -11.33 11.26 9.42
N ASP A 93 -10.79 11.13 8.20
CA ASP A 93 -10.70 9.83 7.51
C ASP A 93 -9.84 8.84 8.31
N GLY A 94 -8.71 9.31 8.84
CA GLY A 94 -7.83 8.49 9.66
C GLY A 94 -8.50 8.01 10.95
N ALA A 95 -9.32 8.85 11.58
CA ALA A 95 -10.09 8.48 12.77
C ALA A 95 -11.20 7.49 12.46
N GLU A 96 -11.92 7.67 11.34
CA GLU A 96 -12.96 6.77 10.86
C GLU A 96 -12.39 5.39 10.53
N ILE A 97 -11.32 5.31 9.74
CA ILE A 97 -10.64 4.05 9.43
C ILE A 97 -10.17 3.36 10.71
N ARG A 98 -9.60 4.11 11.66
CA ARG A 98 -9.15 3.53 12.93
C ARG A 98 -10.31 2.93 13.72
N LYS A 99 -11.46 3.59 13.72
CA LYS A 99 -12.67 3.11 14.40
C LYS A 99 -13.16 1.81 13.76
N LEU A 100 -13.22 1.75 12.43
CA LEU A 100 -13.73 0.59 11.68
C LEU A 100 -12.74 -0.60 11.70
N ALA A 101 -11.46 -0.35 11.44
CA ALA A 101 -10.43 -1.41 11.38
C ALA A 101 -9.89 -1.85 12.75
N GLY A 102 -10.27 -1.15 13.84
CA GLY A 102 -9.73 -1.33 15.19
C GLY A 102 -8.27 -0.89 15.36
N GLN A 103 -7.65 -0.31 14.33
CA GLN A 103 -6.24 0.09 14.28
C GLN A 103 -6.00 1.15 13.20
N PRO A 104 -4.89 1.91 13.25
CA PRO A 104 -4.48 2.81 12.17
C PRO A 104 -4.26 2.08 10.83
N LEU A 105 -4.55 2.74 9.70
CA LEU A 105 -4.31 2.18 8.36
C LEU A 105 -2.84 1.76 8.14
N GLN A 106 -1.91 2.52 8.73
CA GLN A 106 -0.47 2.24 8.71
C GLN A 106 -0.15 0.85 9.31
N GLU A 107 -0.80 0.50 10.42
CA GLU A 107 -0.59 -0.79 11.08
C GLU A 107 -1.21 -1.93 10.29
N LEU A 108 -2.39 -1.71 9.70
CA LEU A 108 -3.02 -2.67 8.80
C LEU A 108 -2.13 -2.98 7.58
N VAL A 109 -1.59 -1.94 6.93
CA VAL A 109 -0.64 -2.08 5.82
C VAL A 109 0.60 -2.87 6.25
N THR A 110 1.16 -2.56 7.42
CA THR A 110 2.34 -3.27 7.95
C THR A 110 2.03 -4.76 8.14
N ARG A 111 0.91 -5.10 8.77
CA ARG A 111 0.50 -6.51 8.95
C ARG A 111 0.27 -7.25 7.64
N LEU A 112 -0.31 -6.60 6.63
CA LEU A 112 -0.47 -7.20 5.31
C LEU A 112 0.89 -7.51 4.66
N LEU A 113 1.85 -6.58 4.73
CA LEU A 113 3.20 -6.76 4.20
C LEU A 113 3.95 -7.86 4.94
N ASP A 114 3.89 -7.89 6.28
CA ASP A 114 4.53 -8.93 7.09
C ASP A 114 3.98 -10.33 6.75
N SER A 115 2.67 -10.44 6.50
CA SER A 115 2.04 -11.72 6.12
C SER A 115 2.53 -12.29 4.78
N VAL A 116 3.13 -11.45 3.93
CA VAL A 116 3.68 -11.83 2.61
C VAL A 116 5.20 -11.77 2.54
N ASP A 117 5.86 -11.35 3.62
CA ASP A 117 7.31 -11.31 3.72
C ASP A 117 7.90 -12.73 3.63
N SER A 118 8.95 -12.89 2.83
CA SER A 118 9.50 -14.22 2.54
C SER A 118 10.17 -14.85 3.74
N ASP A 119 10.84 -14.05 4.57
CA ASP A 119 11.63 -14.53 5.69
C ASP A 119 10.70 -14.87 6.85
N HIS A 120 9.69 -14.02 7.09
CA HIS A 120 8.60 -14.29 8.02
C HIS A 120 7.82 -15.56 7.63
N GLN A 121 7.40 -15.70 6.36
CA GLN A 121 6.72 -16.91 5.88
C GLN A 121 7.61 -18.16 5.99
N ALA A 122 8.91 -18.04 5.76
CA ALA A 122 9.83 -19.16 5.95
C ALA A 122 9.91 -19.57 7.43
N SER A 123 9.93 -18.61 8.35
CA SER A 123 9.87 -18.86 9.80
C SER A 123 8.58 -19.57 10.20
N LEU A 124 7.42 -19.05 9.82
CA LEU A 124 6.11 -19.67 10.08
C LEU A 124 6.01 -21.08 9.51
N ARG A 125 6.52 -21.29 8.30
CA ARG A 125 6.50 -22.61 7.65
C ARG A 125 7.36 -23.63 8.39
N ARG A 126 8.50 -23.22 8.96
CA ARG A 126 9.31 -24.11 9.82
C ARG A 126 8.61 -24.44 11.13
N ALA A 127 7.90 -23.48 11.72
CA ALA A 127 7.22 -23.65 13.01
C ALA A 127 5.91 -24.45 12.93
N GLY A 128 5.09 -24.23 11.89
CA GLY A 128 3.73 -24.77 11.80
C GLY A 128 3.28 -25.13 10.39
N GLY A 129 4.20 -25.24 9.44
CA GLY A 129 3.92 -25.66 8.07
C GLY A 129 3.05 -24.67 7.28
N LYS A 130 2.39 -25.17 6.23
CA LYS A 130 1.57 -24.35 5.33
C LYS A 130 0.39 -23.68 6.06
N ARG A 131 -0.23 -24.39 7.02
CA ARG A 131 -1.40 -23.88 7.76
C ARG A 131 -1.07 -22.62 8.57
N ALA A 132 0.12 -22.54 9.17
CA ALA A 132 0.54 -21.34 9.90
C ALA A 132 0.65 -20.12 8.98
N VAL A 133 1.23 -20.30 7.78
CA VAL A 133 1.33 -19.25 6.76
C VAL A 133 -0.04 -18.81 6.26
N ASP A 134 -0.94 -19.76 5.98
CA ASP A 134 -2.29 -19.45 5.51
C ASP A 134 -3.11 -18.74 6.60
N ASN A 135 -2.95 -19.14 7.87
CA ASN A 135 -3.64 -18.50 8.99
C ASN A 135 -3.13 -17.08 9.24
N GLU A 136 -1.82 -16.85 9.19
CA GLU A 136 -1.24 -15.50 9.34
C GLU A 136 -1.84 -14.53 8.33
N ARG A 137 -1.85 -14.93 7.06
CA ARG A 137 -2.40 -14.11 5.98
C ARG A 137 -3.90 -13.87 6.14
N ARG A 138 -4.67 -14.88 6.53
CA ARG A 138 -6.10 -14.72 6.82
C ARG A 138 -6.34 -13.74 7.97
N THR A 139 -5.54 -13.82 9.04
CA THR A 139 -5.63 -12.90 10.17
C THR A 139 -5.28 -11.47 9.77
N ALA A 140 -4.27 -11.27 8.91
CA ALA A 140 -3.92 -9.95 8.40
C ALA A 140 -5.04 -9.33 7.55
N LEU A 141 -5.75 -10.15 6.75
CA LEU A 141 -6.84 -9.73 5.88
C LEU A 141 -8.18 -9.54 6.60
N TYR A 142 -8.37 -10.16 7.78
CA TYR A 142 -9.64 -10.18 8.50
C TYR A 142 -10.34 -8.81 8.63
N PRO A 143 -9.64 -7.70 9.00
CA PRO A 143 -10.31 -6.40 9.09
C PRO A 143 -10.90 -5.93 7.76
N LEU A 144 -10.31 -6.33 6.63
CA LEU A 144 -10.74 -5.94 5.30
C LEU A 144 -11.83 -6.86 4.74
N THR A 145 -12.03 -8.06 5.29
CA THR A 145 -13.02 -9.02 4.78
C THR A 145 -14.32 -9.01 5.59
N GLU A 146 -14.25 -8.70 6.88
CA GLU A 146 -15.41 -8.77 7.77
C GLU A 146 -16.09 -7.43 8.04
N GLU A 147 -15.50 -6.31 7.62
CA GLU A 147 -16.03 -4.96 7.85
C GLU A 147 -16.39 -4.28 6.52
N PRO A 148 -17.64 -4.45 5.99
CA PRO A 148 -18.06 -3.84 4.73
C PRO A 148 -17.97 -2.31 4.76
N GLU A 149 -18.25 -1.70 5.91
CA GLU A 149 -18.13 -0.26 6.13
C GLU A 149 -16.69 0.22 5.93
N LEU A 150 -15.69 -0.59 6.34
CA LEU A 150 -14.28 -0.28 6.09
C LEU A 150 -13.96 -0.36 4.59
N GLN A 151 -14.47 -1.37 3.90
CA GLN A 151 -14.27 -1.51 2.44
C GLN A 151 -14.83 -0.29 1.71
N GLU A 152 -16.06 0.12 2.03
CA GLU A 152 -16.70 1.28 1.42
C GLU A 152 -15.91 2.57 1.73
N ALA A 153 -15.51 2.77 2.99
CA ALA A 153 -14.69 3.92 3.37
C ALA A 153 -13.38 4.00 2.59
N LEU A 154 -12.69 2.87 2.40
CA LEU A 154 -11.45 2.80 1.63
C LEU A 154 -11.66 3.07 0.13
N LEU A 155 -12.74 2.55 -0.45
CA LEU A 155 -13.08 2.77 -1.85
C LEU A 155 -13.46 4.24 -2.11
N ASN A 156 -14.19 4.86 -1.19
CA ASN A 156 -14.57 6.27 -1.28
C ASN A 156 -13.37 7.23 -1.27
N LEU A 157 -12.20 6.81 -0.76
CA LEU A 157 -10.98 7.61 -0.85
C LEU A 157 -10.43 7.70 -2.27
N TYR A 158 -10.70 6.70 -3.13
CA TYR A 158 -10.27 6.71 -4.53
C TYR A 158 -11.15 7.59 -5.42
N ASP A 159 -12.40 7.82 -5.04
CA ASP A 159 -13.35 8.68 -5.77
C ASP A 159 -13.10 10.17 -5.56
N ARG A 160 -12.31 10.53 -4.54
CA ARG A 160 -11.99 11.92 -4.25
C ARG A 160 -10.93 12.42 -5.24
N PRO A 161 -11.03 13.68 -5.71
CA PRO A 161 -9.92 14.29 -6.42
C PRO A 161 -8.70 14.25 -5.51
N ALA A 162 -7.55 13.81 -6.05
CA ALA A 162 -6.30 13.81 -5.30
C ALA A 162 -6.14 15.19 -4.63
N PRO A 163 -5.83 15.25 -3.32
CA PRO A 163 -5.76 16.52 -2.62
C PRO A 163 -4.84 17.44 -3.41
N MET A 164 -5.36 18.58 -3.88
CA MET A 164 -4.54 19.56 -4.56
C MET A 164 -3.43 19.91 -3.56
N LEU A 165 -2.18 19.60 -3.92
CA LEU A 165 -1.02 20.01 -3.15
C LEU A 165 -1.04 21.55 -3.13
N VAL A 166 -1.70 22.12 -2.12
CA VAL A 166 -1.74 23.57 -1.92
C VAL A 166 -0.31 24.02 -1.84
N THR A 167 0.10 24.79 -2.85
CA THR A 167 1.46 25.29 -2.92
C THR A 167 1.67 26.20 -1.73
N ALA A 168 2.86 26.19 -1.12
CA ALA A 168 3.18 27.05 0.02
C ALA A 168 2.99 28.56 -0.28
N SER A 169 2.82 28.93 -1.56
CA SER A 169 2.43 30.25 -2.05
C SER A 169 0.97 30.66 -1.78
N GLU A 170 0.05 29.71 -1.58
CA GLU A 170 -1.39 30.02 -1.44
C GLU A 170 -1.84 30.18 0.01
N ARG A 171 -1.03 29.78 0.99
CA ARG A 171 -1.30 30.02 2.43
C ARG A 171 -0.92 31.42 2.93
N ARG A 172 -0.48 32.30 2.04
CA ARG A 172 -0.20 33.72 2.32
C ARG A 172 -1.04 34.62 1.41
N ARG A 173 -2.36 34.55 1.54
CA ARG A 173 -3.27 35.63 1.16
C ARG A 173 -4.41 35.71 2.15
#